data_AF-A0A7W0ZW13-F1
#
_entry.id   AF-A0A7W0ZW13-F1
#
_cell.length_a   1.000
_cell.length_b   1.000
_cell.length_c   1.000
_cell.angle_alpha   90.00
_cell.angle_beta   90.00
_cell.angle_gamma   90.00
#
_symmetry.space_group_name_H-M   'P 1'
#
loop_
_entity.id
_entity.type
_entity.pdbx_description
1 polymer ?
#
loop_
_entity_poly.entity_id
_entity_poly.type
_entity_poly.pdbx_seq_one_letter_code
_entity_poly.pdbx_strand_id
1 'polypeptide(L)'
;MKLFTIAMFVALGCGGGKKADTTTTTGDTSTQPPAASAGVPCEQEIARVCENGMVDGCAGGKTTVHVCVAADAAAGPPCEQEIAQVCPDGQIDACLQTPMSATNHICVAK
;
A
#
# COMPACT_ATOMS: atom_id res chain seq x y z
N MET A 1 -30.34 -39.88 -9.39
CA MET A 1 -30.66 -40.34 -8.02
C MET A 1 -29.46 -41.08 -7.45
N LYS A 2 -28.82 -40.52 -6.41
CA LYS A 2 -28.01 -41.29 -5.46
C LYS A 2 -27.88 -40.44 -4.19
N LEU A 3 -28.79 -40.75 -3.26
CA LEU A 3 -28.72 -40.39 -1.85
C LEU A 3 -27.39 -40.88 -1.28
N PHE A 4 -26.70 -40.02 -0.54
CA PHE A 4 -25.92 -40.47 0.61
C PHE A 4 -26.24 -39.58 1.81
N THR A 5 -26.48 -40.29 2.89
CA THR A 5 -27.14 -39.89 4.12
C THR A 5 -26.09 -39.78 5.22
N ILE A 6 -26.09 -38.64 5.92
CA ILE A 6 -25.77 -38.38 7.35
C ILE A 6 -24.37 -38.71 7.90
N ALA A 7 -23.73 -37.70 8.50
CA ALA A 7 -23.17 -37.79 9.86
C ALA A 7 -22.94 -36.38 10.46
N MET A 8 -23.67 -36.10 11.54
CA MET A 8 -23.43 -35.04 12.52
C MET A 8 -22.07 -35.23 13.19
N PHE A 9 -21.31 -34.14 13.37
CA PHE A 9 -20.33 -34.02 14.45
C PHE A 9 -20.49 -32.64 15.11
N VAL A 10 -20.96 -32.67 16.36
CA VAL A 10 -20.91 -31.55 17.31
C VAL A 10 -19.54 -31.57 17.97
N ALA A 11 -18.82 -30.45 17.94
CA ALA A 11 -17.70 -30.20 18.83
C ALA A 11 -17.84 -28.78 19.40
N LEU A 12 -18.31 -28.69 20.65
CA LEU A 12 -18.14 -27.53 21.51
C LEU A 12 -16.65 -27.41 21.86
N GLY A 13 -15.96 -26.43 21.28
CA GLY A 13 -14.60 -26.05 21.65
C GLY A 13 -14.59 -24.75 22.45
N CYS A 14 -14.59 -24.86 23.79
CA CYS A 14 -14.11 -23.78 24.67
C CYS A 14 -12.58 -23.87 24.74
N GLY A 15 -11.88 -23.09 23.90
CA GLY A 15 -10.42 -22.97 23.90
C GLY A 15 -9.98 -21.63 24.46
N GLY A 16 -9.25 -21.68 25.58
CA GLY A 16 -8.86 -20.54 26.42
C GLY A 16 -7.97 -19.49 25.75
N GLY A 17 -8.07 -18.28 26.29
CA GLY A 17 -7.38 -17.09 25.84
C GLY A 17 -5.86 -17.10 26.03
N LYS A 18 -5.21 -16.45 25.06
CA LYS A 18 -3.79 -16.10 24.98
C LYS A 18 -3.35 -15.21 26.15
N LYS A 19 -2.15 -15.44 26.68
CA LYS A 19 -1.25 -14.36 27.10
C LYS A 19 0.15 -14.65 26.59
N ALA A 20 0.62 -13.71 25.78
CA ALA A 20 1.90 -13.74 25.09
C ALA A 20 3.06 -13.57 26.06
N ASP A 21 4.16 -14.24 25.73
CA ASP A 21 5.47 -14.10 26.33
C ASP A 21 6.00 -12.66 26.23
N THR A 22 6.21 -12.05 27.39
CA THR A 22 6.98 -10.82 27.53
C THR A 22 8.45 -11.15 27.32
N THR A 23 8.95 -10.99 26.10
CA THR A 23 10.39 -10.90 25.85
C THR A 23 10.79 -9.42 25.88
N THR A 24 11.36 -9.02 27.02
CA THR A 24 12.08 -7.76 27.16
C THR A 24 13.36 -7.85 26.32
N THR A 25 13.37 -7.18 25.16
CA THR A 25 14.62 -6.82 24.48
C THR A 25 14.81 -5.32 24.68
N THR A 26 15.73 -4.99 25.59
CA THR A 26 16.35 -3.68 25.69
C THR A 26 17.17 -3.47 24.41
N GLY A 27 16.64 -2.67 23.49
CA GLY A 27 17.35 -2.17 22.32
C GLY A 27 17.05 -0.69 22.20
N ASP A 28 18.09 0.12 22.21
CA ASP A 28 18.08 1.57 22.19
C ASP A 28 16.97 2.15 21.30
N THR A 29 16.06 2.91 21.91
CA THR A 29 15.20 3.86 21.22
C THR A 29 16.09 4.98 20.67
N SER A 30 16.74 4.72 19.55
CA SER A 30 17.09 5.77 18.63
C SER A 30 15.77 6.33 18.13
N THR A 31 15.41 7.52 18.62
CA THR A 31 14.30 8.32 18.11
C THR A 31 14.65 8.73 16.68
N GLN A 32 14.52 7.80 15.75
CA GLN A 32 14.44 8.14 14.34
C GLN A 32 13.08 8.85 14.17
N PRO A 33 13.05 10.07 13.60
CA PRO A 33 11.80 10.67 13.16
C PRO A 33 11.03 9.63 12.34
N PRO A 34 9.68 9.55 12.44
CA PRO A 34 8.92 8.68 11.56
C PRO A 34 9.37 8.96 10.13
N ALA A 35 9.90 7.93 9.47
CA ALA A 35 10.24 8.03 8.05
C ALA A 35 9.02 8.64 7.36
N ALA A 36 9.23 9.70 6.59
CA ALA A 36 8.20 10.29 5.76
C ALA A 36 7.43 9.14 5.09
N SER A 37 6.12 9.08 5.33
CA SER A 37 5.29 7.91 5.17
C SER A 37 5.54 7.24 3.82
N ALA A 38 6.37 6.20 3.79
CA ALA A 38 6.43 5.29 2.66
C ALA A 38 5.00 4.79 2.46
N GLY A 39 4.40 5.10 1.29
CA GLY A 39 3.04 4.69 0.98
C GLY A 39 2.88 3.18 1.20
N VAL A 40 1.64 2.72 1.45
CA VAL A 40 1.37 1.28 1.59
C VAL A 40 1.74 0.61 0.27
N PRO A 41 2.59 -0.42 0.25
CA PRO A 41 3.06 -1.04 -0.99
C PRO A 41 1.94 -1.84 -1.68
N CYS A 42 1.98 -1.93 -3.01
CA CYS A 42 0.88 -2.52 -3.81
C CYS A 42 0.65 -4.01 -3.57
N GLU A 43 1.60 -4.73 -2.95
CA GLU A 43 1.45 -6.14 -2.58
C GLU A 43 0.42 -6.33 -1.46
N GLN A 44 0.10 -5.27 -0.72
CA GLN A 44 -1.03 -5.28 0.20
C GLN A 44 -2.29 -5.02 -0.60
N GLU A 45 -3.16 -6.02 -0.73
CA GLU A 45 -4.41 -5.92 -1.51
C GLU A 45 -5.47 -5.03 -0.82
N ILE A 46 -5.14 -3.76 -0.61
CA ILE A 46 -6.04 -2.71 -0.14
C ILE A 46 -6.36 -1.77 -1.30
N ALA A 47 -7.42 -0.97 -1.15
CA ALA A 47 -7.71 0.11 -2.09
C ALA A 47 -7.70 1.43 -1.33
N ARG A 48 -6.97 2.41 -1.85
CA ARG A 48 -7.00 3.78 -1.36
C ARG A 48 -8.23 4.48 -1.95
N VAL A 49 -9.03 5.08 -1.08
CA VAL A 49 -10.09 6.01 -1.50
C VAL A 49 -9.43 7.32 -1.93
N CYS A 50 -9.69 7.73 -3.17
CA CYS A 50 -9.14 8.93 -3.78
C CYS A 50 -10.23 9.98 -4.01
N GLU A 51 -9.82 11.23 -4.13
CA GLU A 51 -10.70 12.33 -4.50
C GLU A 51 -11.26 12.14 -5.93
N ASN A 52 -12.33 12.88 -6.27
CA ASN A 52 -12.96 12.79 -7.58
C ASN A 52 -11.96 13.05 -8.71
N GLY A 53 -11.93 12.14 -9.70
CA GLY A 53 -11.02 12.21 -10.84
C GLY A 53 -9.65 11.55 -10.60
N MET A 54 -9.40 11.05 -9.39
CA MET A 54 -8.21 10.25 -9.07
C MET A 54 -8.57 8.79 -8.82
N VAL A 55 -7.59 7.92 -9.04
CA VAL A 55 -7.66 6.48 -8.81
C VAL A 55 -6.48 6.04 -7.97
N ASP A 56 -6.62 4.89 -7.32
CA ASP A 56 -5.50 4.22 -6.68
C ASP A 56 -4.48 3.79 -7.75
N GLY A 57 -3.25 4.29 -7.63
CA GLY A 57 -2.19 3.99 -8.59
C GLY A 57 -1.83 2.51 -8.67
N CYS A 58 -2.01 1.73 -7.59
CA CYS A 58 -1.81 0.29 -7.63
C CYS A 58 -2.85 -0.41 -8.51
N ALA A 59 -4.12 -0.02 -8.41
CA ALA A 59 -5.19 -0.59 -9.21
C ALA A 59 -5.01 -0.35 -10.72
N GLY A 60 -4.34 0.76 -11.08
CA GLY A 60 -3.99 1.09 -12.46
C GLY A 60 -2.63 0.58 -12.93
N GLY A 61 -1.83 -0.07 -12.07
CA GLY A 61 -0.45 -0.46 -12.37
C GLY A 61 0.48 0.73 -12.65
N LYS A 62 0.18 1.90 -12.08
CA LYS A 62 0.89 3.16 -12.32
C LYS A 62 1.96 3.46 -11.27
N THR A 63 1.81 2.88 -10.08
CA THR A 63 2.65 3.16 -8.91
C THR A 63 3.06 1.85 -8.22
N THR A 64 4.08 1.91 -7.38
CA THR A 64 4.56 0.80 -6.52
C THR A 64 3.95 0.84 -5.13
N VAL A 65 3.22 1.91 -4.80
CA VAL A 65 2.49 2.12 -3.55
C VAL A 65 1.08 2.67 -3.80
N HIS A 66 0.18 2.47 -2.85
CA HIS A 66 -1.18 2.98 -2.83
C HIS A 66 -1.18 4.50 -2.62
N VAL A 67 -1.08 5.22 -3.73
CA VAL A 67 -1.15 6.68 -3.81
C VAL A 67 -2.15 7.08 -4.91
N CYS A 68 -2.83 8.20 -4.72
CA CYS A 68 -3.80 8.68 -5.68
C CYS A 68 -3.10 9.30 -6.89
N VAL A 69 -3.57 8.94 -8.08
CA VAL A 69 -3.08 9.42 -9.37
C VAL A 69 -4.29 9.82 -10.21
N ALA A 70 -4.18 10.84 -11.06
CA ALA A 70 -5.27 11.18 -11.97
C ALA A 70 -5.63 9.97 -12.85
N ALA A 71 -6.93 9.74 -13.08
CA ALA A 71 -7.40 8.57 -13.83
C ALA A 71 -6.81 8.49 -15.24
N ASP A 72 -6.55 9.65 -15.84
CA ASP A 72 -5.98 9.86 -17.18
C ASP A 72 -4.46 10.15 -17.16
N ALA A 73 -3.79 10.06 -16.00
CA ALA A 73 -2.37 10.33 -15.91
C ALA A 73 -1.56 9.40 -16.83
N ALA A 74 -0.76 10.01 -17.70
CA ALA A 74 0.23 9.33 -18.50
C ALA A 74 1.56 9.28 -17.76
N ALA A 75 2.15 8.09 -17.68
CA ALA A 75 3.50 7.94 -17.19
C ALA A 75 4.48 8.49 -18.24
N GLY A 76 5.43 9.29 -17.78
CA GLY A 76 6.58 9.74 -18.54
C GLY A 76 7.69 8.69 -18.62
N PRO A 77 8.92 9.12 -18.95
CA PRO A 77 10.07 8.23 -18.99
C PRO A 77 10.41 7.63 -17.61
N PRO A 78 11.30 6.63 -17.56
CA PRO A 78 11.74 6.00 -16.31
C PRO A 78 12.42 6.99 -15.35
N CYS A 79 12.27 6.76 -14.04
CA CYS A 79 12.85 7.63 -13.00
C CYS A 79 14.38 7.72 -13.08
N GLU A 80 15.06 6.71 -13.63
CA GLU A 80 16.51 6.70 -13.83
C GLU A 80 17.00 7.80 -14.78
N GLN A 81 16.08 8.44 -15.53
CA GLN A 81 16.42 9.58 -16.39
C GLN A 81 16.55 10.90 -15.63
N GLU A 82 16.46 10.93 -14.29
CA GLU A 82 16.68 12.09 -13.41
C GLU A 82 16.05 13.42 -13.89
N ILE A 83 14.92 13.33 -14.59
CA ILE A 83 14.20 14.49 -15.13
C ILE A 83 12.91 14.74 -14.35
N ALA A 84 12.85 15.78 -13.53
CA ALA A 84 11.62 16.10 -12.82
C ALA A 84 10.48 16.47 -13.77
N GLN A 85 9.33 15.82 -13.63
CA GLN A 85 8.09 16.23 -14.25
C GLN A 85 7.46 17.38 -13.45
N VAL A 86 7.05 18.44 -14.15
CA VAL A 86 6.25 19.50 -13.53
C VAL A 86 4.84 18.99 -13.33
N CYS A 87 4.41 18.95 -12.07
CA CYS A 87 3.08 18.48 -11.71
C CYS A 87 2.12 19.62 -11.39
N PRO A 88 0.81 19.44 -11.63
CA PRO A 88 -0.21 20.39 -11.19
C PRO A 88 -0.17 20.64 -9.69
N ASP A 89 -0.83 21.72 -9.26
CA ASP A 89 -1.00 22.01 -7.84
C ASP A 89 -1.60 20.83 -7.07
N GLY A 90 -1.10 20.60 -5.87
CA GLY A 90 -1.49 19.43 -5.05
C GLY A 90 -0.86 18.10 -5.47
N GLN A 91 -0.05 18.05 -6.53
CA GLN A 91 0.63 16.82 -6.97
C GLN A 91 2.16 16.95 -6.93
N ILE A 92 2.85 15.82 -6.85
CA ILE A 92 4.31 15.70 -6.90
C ILE A 92 4.69 14.58 -7.86
N ASP A 93 5.85 14.71 -8.49
CA ASP A 93 6.44 13.64 -9.26
C ASP A 93 6.79 12.45 -8.35
N ALA A 94 6.25 11.28 -8.67
CA ALA A 94 6.47 10.04 -7.93
C ALA A 94 7.95 9.67 -7.76
N CYS A 95 8.82 10.05 -8.71
CA CYS A 95 10.26 9.81 -8.63
C CYS A 95 10.96 10.70 -7.58
N LEU A 96 10.33 11.80 -7.14
CA LEU A 96 10.87 12.72 -6.12
C LEU A 96 10.45 12.34 -4.70
N GLN A 97 9.60 11.32 -4.53
CA GLN A 97 9.24 10.82 -3.21
C GLN A 97 10.32 9.88 -2.66
N THR A 98 10.46 9.81 -1.34
CA THR A 98 11.35 8.86 -0.66
C THR A 98 10.56 8.05 0.36
N PRO A 99 10.35 6.73 0.14
CA PRO A 99 10.74 5.97 -1.06
C PRO A 99 9.98 6.41 -2.31
N MET A 100 10.54 6.11 -3.49
CA MET A 100 9.88 6.39 -4.78
C MET A 100 8.55 5.63 -4.87
N SER A 101 7.52 6.29 -5.36
CA SER A 101 6.18 5.71 -5.49
C SER A 101 5.88 5.17 -6.90
N ALA A 102 6.79 5.30 -7.86
CA ALA A 102 6.67 4.73 -9.20
C ALA A 102 8.05 4.46 -9.82
N THR A 103 8.08 3.72 -10.93
CA THR A 103 9.27 3.49 -11.77
C THR A 103 9.41 4.52 -12.90
N ASN A 104 8.38 5.34 -13.10
CA ASN A 104 8.30 6.34 -14.16
C ASN A 104 7.86 7.67 -13.55
N HIS A 105 8.25 8.76 -14.21
CA HIS A 105 7.76 10.08 -13.86
C HIS A 105 6.24 10.13 -14.04
N ILE A 106 5.51 10.31 -12.96
CA ILE A 106 4.05 10.43 -12.95
C ILE A 106 3.63 11.30 -11.78
N CYS A 107 2.67 12.18 -12.03
CA CYS A 107 2.16 13.05 -10.98
C CYS A 107 1.19 12.30 -10.09
N VAL A 108 1.50 12.27 -8.80
CA VAL A 108 0.70 11.65 -7.75
C VAL A 108 0.29 12.70 -6.73
N ALA A 109 -0.80 12.47 -6.01
CA ALA A 109 -1.23 13.35 -4.92
C ALA A 109 -0.13 13.48 -3.85
N LYS A 110 0.06 14.69 -3.33
CA LYS A 110 0.97 14.98 -2.21
C LYS A 110 0.44 14.45 -0.88
#